data_AF-A0A4R9VDC5-F1
#
_entry.id   AF-A0A4R9VDC5-F1
#
_cell.length_a   1.000
_cell.length_b   1.000
_cell.length_c   1.000
_cell.angle_alpha   90.00
_cell.angle_beta   90.00
_cell.angle_gamma   90.00
#
_symmetry.space_group_name_H-M   'P 1'
#
loop_
_entity.id
_entity.type
_entity.pdbx_description
1 polymer ?
#
loop_
_entity_poly.entity_id
_entity_poly.type
_entity_poly.pdbx_seq_one_letter_code
_entity_poly.pdbx_strand_id
1 'polypeptide(L)'
;AARCDYLFTTFSEMADAGKHVADIAERADKVGREVGVYTVAHVVCRPTMEEAQAYYTRYAVDLADHEAVDAHMAGKKEFSQSHDPHAYDRYRQRFAGGAGTYPLIGTPQTIAAD
;
A
#
# COMPACT_ATOMS: atom_id res chain seq x y z
N ALA A 1 -1.11 -20.61 2.47
CA ALA A 1 -0.06 -21.63 2.32
C ALA A 1 -0.60 -23.01 1.95
N ALA A 2 -1.54 -23.62 2.70
CA ALA A 2 -1.94 -25.01 2.45
C ALA A 2 -2.92 -25.25 1.27
N ARG A 3 -3.50 -24.20 0.67
CA ARG A 3 -4.62 -24.32 -0.29
C ARG A 3 -4.49 -23.47 -1.55
N CYS A 4 -3.37 -22.78 -1.74
CA CYS A 4 -3.14 -21.89 -2.88
C CYS A 4 -1.73 -22.06 -3.42
N ASP A 5 -1.54 -21.84 -4.72
CA ASP A 5 -0.21 -21.82 -5.37
C ASP A 5 0.41 -20.42 -5.34
N TYR A 6 -0.44 -19.39 -5.30
CA TYR A 6 -0.05 -18.01 -5.06
C TYR A 6 -0.91 -17.41 -3.94
N LEU A 7 -0.27 -16.65 -3.06
CA LEU A 7 -0.94 -15.87 -2.03
C LEU A 7 -0.90 -14.39 -2.41
N PHE A 8 -2.07 -13.78 -2.52
CA PHE A 8 -2.18 -12.33 -2.63
C PHE A 8 -2.21 -11.72 -1.23
N THR A 9 -1.31 -10.77 -0.97
CA THR A 9 -1.16 -10.13 0.33
C THR A 9 -0.71 -8.69 0.18
N THR A 10 -0.98 -7.86 1.19
CA THR A 10 -0.58 -6.44 1.23
C THR A 10 0.37 -6.18 2.39
N PHE A 11 1.22 -5.16 2.26
CA PHE A 11 2.00 -4.58 3.34
C PHE A 11 1.84 -3.06 3.34
N SER A 12 2.05 -2.43 4.49
CA SER A 12 1.94 -0.97 4.63
C SER A 12 3.26 -0.26 4.34
N GLU A 13 4.39 -0.87 4.69
CA GLU A 13 5.73 -0.29 4.58
C GLU A 13 6.67 -1.29 3.88
N MET A 14 7.48 -0.79 2.95
CA MET A 14 8.37 -1.64 2.14
C MET A 14 9.39 -2.41 3.01
N ALA A 15 9.85 -1.80 4.11
CA ALA A 15 10.78 -2.42 5.05
C ALA A 15 10.28 -3.74 5.67
N ASP A 16 8.96 -3.96 5.68
CA ASP A 16 8.35 -5.18 6.22
C ASP A 16 8.01 -6.22 5.14
N ALA A 17 8.04 -5.84 3.86
CA ALA A 17 7.69 -6.72 2.75
C ALA A 17 8.54 -8.00 2.73
N GLY A 18 9.86 -7.87 2.93
CA GLY A 18 10.77 -9.03 2.93
C GLY A 18 10.49 -10.03 4.05
N LYS A 19 10.19 -9.53 5.27
CA LYS A 19 9.81 -10.39 6.41
C LYS A 19 8.50 -11.12 6.13
N HIS A 20 7.55 -10.41 5.52
CA HIS A 20 6.24 -10.96 5.20
C HIS A 20 6.33 -12.09 4.17
N VAL A 21 7.15 -11.92 3.13
CA VAL A 21 7.42 -12.98 2.15
C VAL A 21 8.13 -14.18 2.80
N ALA A 22 9.12 -13.93 3.67
CA ALA A 22 9.84 -14.99 4.38
C ALA A 22 8.92 -15.84 5.28
N ASP A 23 8.01 -15.19 6.03
CA ASP A 23 7.02 -15.89 6.86
C ASP A 23 6.07 -16.78 6.02
N ILE A 24 5.61 -16.28 4.88
CA ILE A 24 4.77 -17.07 3.96
C ILE A 24 5.54 -18.29 3.43
N ALA A 25 6.80 -18.10 3.04
CA ALA A 25 7.66 -19.17 2.56
C ALA A 25 7.89 -20.24 3.64
N GLU A 26 8.23 -19.84 4.87
CA GLU A 26 8.44 -20.76 5.99
C GLU A 26 7.17 -21.58 6.30
N ARG A 27 5.99 -20.96 6.25
CA ARG A 27 4.71 -21.64 6.46
C ARG A 27 4.36 -22.60 5.33
N ALA A 28 4.76 -22.31 4.09
CA ALA A 28 4.57 -23.19 2.95
C ALA A 28 5.50 -24.41 3.03
N ASP A 29 6.76 -24.19 3.40
CA ASP A 29 7.76 -25.26 3.56
C ASP A 29 7.35 -26.29 4.64
N LYS A 30 6.77 -25.82 5.76
CA LYS A 30 6.23 -26.70 6.82
C LYS A 30 5.16 -27.69 6.34
N VAL A 31 4.53 -27.43 5.20
CA VAL A 31 3.54 -28.33 4.58
C VAL A 31 4.06 -28.96 3.27
N GLY A 32 5.36 -28.87 3.00
CA GLY A 32 6.01 -29.45 1.83
C GLY A 32 5.58 -28.80 0.51
N ARG A 33 5.24 -27.50 0.53
CA ARG A 33 4.80 -26.76 -0.66
C ARG A 33 5.64 -25.51 -0.86
N GLU A 34 5.75 -25.11 -2.12
CA GLU A 34 6.19 -23.78 -2.52
C GLU A 34 4.96 -22.94 -2.88
N VAL A 35 4.91 -21.70 -2.42
CA VAL A 35 3.79 -20.78 -2.67
C VAL A 35 4.35 -19.44 -3.11
N GLY A 36 3.98 -18.99 -4.31
CA GLY A 36 4.33 -17.67 -4.81
C GLY A 36 3.56 -16.57 -4.07
N VAL A 37 4.07 -15.34 -4.12
CA VAL A 37 3.44 -14.20 -3.45
C VAL A 37 3.19 -13.09 -4.46
N TYR A 38 1.97 -12.56 -4.46
CA TYR A 38 1.62 -11.34 -5.14
C TYR A 38 1.26 -10.27 -4.11
N THR A 39 1.62 -9.03 -4.44
CA THR A 39 1.20 -7.84 -3.71
C THR A 39 0.67 -6.81 -4.69
N VAL A 40 0.10 -5.75 -4.15
CA VAL A 40 -0.36 -4.60 -4.92
C VAL A 40 0.31 -3.34 -4.41
N ALA A 41 0.76 -2.53 -5.35
CA ALA A 41 1.19 -1.16 -5.17
C ALA A 41 0.52 -0.31 -6.26
N HIS A 42 0.30 0.97 -5.99
CA HIS A 42 -0.17 1.91 -7.01
C HIS A 42 0.99 2.79 -7.44
N VAL A 43 1.06 3.06 -8.75
CA VAL A 43 2.19 3.76 -9.36
C VAL A 43 1.72 5.07 -9.96
N VAL A 44 2.36 6.17 -9.58
CA VAL A 44 2.23 7.48 -10.23
C VAL A 44 3.60 7.85 -10.78
N CYS A 45 3.81 7.50 -12.05
CA CYS A 45 5.06 7.73 -12.76
C CYS A 45 4.97 8.97 -13.66
N ARG A 46 5.87 9.94 -13.50
CA ARG A 46 5.95 11.16 -14.32
C ARG A 46 7.40 11.52 -14.67
N PRO A 47 7.66 12.37 -15.69
CA PRO A 47 9.01 12.77 -16.06
C PRO A 47 9.81 13.41 -14.93
N THR A 48 9.15 14.15 -14.04
CA THR A 48 9.77 14.77 -12.86
C THR A 48 9.10 14.36 -11.55
N MET A 49 9.84 14.46 -10.45
CA MET A 49 9.28 14.24 -9.10
C MET A 49 8.16 15.22 -8.77
N GLU A 50 8.30 16.48 -9.19
CA GLU A 50 7.30 17.52 -8.98
C GLU A 50 5.99 17.16 -9.67
N GLU A 51 6.02 16.76 -10.95
CA GLU A 51 4.83 16.34 -11.67
C GLU A 51 4.18 15.09 -11.05
N ALA A 52 4.98 14.12 -10.58
CA ALA A 52 4.46 12.92 -9.93
C ALA A 52 3.71 13.27 -8.65
N GLN A 53 4.32 14.10 -7.79
CA GLN A 53 3.72 14.53 -6.54
C GLN A 53 2.49 15.42 -6.76
N ALA A 54 2.57 16.37 -7.70
CA ALA A 54 1.46 17.24 -8.05
C ALA A 54 0.28 16.44 -8.60
N TYR A 55 0.54 15.46 -9.47
CA TYR A 55 -0.51 14.59 -9.98
C TYR A 55 -1.14 13.76 -8.87
N TYR A 56 -0.31 13.16 -8.00
CA TYR A 56 -0.80 12.35 -6.88
C TYR A 56 -1.65 13.18 -5.91
N THR A 57 -1.18 14.36 -5.50
CA THR A 57 -1.96 15.30 -4.67
C THR A 57 -3.27 15.68 -5.35
N ARG A 58 -3.24 15.99 -6.66
CA ARG A 58 -4.45 16.41 -7.39
C ARG A 58 -5.58 15.39 -7.29
N TYR A 59 -5.31 14.10 -7.52
CA TYR A 59 -6.41 13.11 -7.52
C TYR A 59 -6.65 12.45 -6.15
N ALA A 60 -5.62 12.32 -5.31
CA ALA A 60 -5.71 11.65 -4.02
C ALA A 60 -6.04 12.60 -2.85
N VAL A 61 -5.94 13.92 -3.07
CA VAL A 61 -6.27 14.95 -2.08
C VAL A 61 -7.30 15.92 -2.65
N ASP A 62 -6.96 16.68 -3.69
CA ASP A 62 -7.79 17.81 -4.13
C ASP A 62 -9.14 17.38 -4.76
N LEU A 63 -9.14 16.25 -5.47
CA LEU A 63 -10.31 15.69 -6.15
C LEU A 63 -10.85 14.42 -5.47
N ALA A 64 -10.36 14.10 -4.27
CA ALA A 64 -10.79 12.90 -3.57
C ALA A 64 -12.27 12.99 -3.18
N ASP A 65 -12.97 11.86 -3.21
CA ASP A 65 -14.29 11.72 -2.58
C ASP A 65 -14.11 11.69 -1.06
N HIS A 66 -14.04 12.87 -0.46
CA HIS A 66 -13.76 13.01 0.97
C HIS A 66 -14.82 12.34 1.84
N GLU A 67 -16.09 12.35 1.43
CA GLU A 67 -17.17 11.71 2.18
C GLU A 67 -16.98 10.19 2.22
N ALA A 68 -16.70 9.56 1.07
CA ALA A 68 -16.42 8.14 1.00
C ALA A 68 -15.15 7.75 1.79
N VAL A 69 -14.10 8.58 1.71
CA VAL A 69 -12.86 8.38 2.48
C VAL A 69 -13.15 8.50 3.97
N ASP A 70 -13.87 9.53 4.42
CA ASP A 70 -14.25 9.72 5.83
C ASP A 70 -15.09 8.58 6.37
N ALA A 71 -16.07 8.10 5.61
CA ALA A 71 -16.90 6.95 5.97
C ALA A 71 -16.04 5.68 6.13
N HIS A 72 -15.10 5.44 5.21
CA HIS A 72 -14.17 4.31 5.33
C HIS A 72 -13.26 4.43 6.56
N MET A 73 -12.78 5.65 6.84
CA MET A 73 -11.92 5.92 7.99
C MET A 73 -12.63 5.78 9.33
N ALA A 74 -13.92 6.17 9.41
CA ALA A 74 -14.71 6.08 10.62
C ALA A 74 -14.77 4.64 11.14
N GLY A 75 -14.93 3.65 10.26
CA GLY A 75 -14.93 2.23 10.63
C GLY A 75 -13.58 1.70 11.14
N LYS A 76 -12.45 2.32 10.75
CA LYS A 76 -11.11 1.98 11.27
C LYS A 76 -10.74 2.71 12.57
N LYS A 77 -11.33 3.89 12.81
CA LYS A 77 -11.08 4.71 13.99
C LYS A 77 -11.55 4.03 15.29
N GLU A 78 -12.57 3.17 15.22
CA GLU A 78 -13.00 2.35 16.37
C GLU A 78 -11.98 1.25 16.76
N PHE A 79 -11.10 0.82 15.84
CA PHE A 79 -10.12 -0.25 16.08
C PHE A 79 -8.68 0.26 16.28
N SER A 80 -8.37 1.48 15.86
CA SER A 80 -7.00 2.01 15.89
C SER A 80 -6.89 3.22 16.81
N GLN A 81 -6.48 2.97 18.06
CA GLN A 81 -6.13 3.99 19.08
C GLN A 81 -4.80 4.74 18.77
N SER A 82 -4.34 4.72 17.52
CA SER A 82 -3.10 5.39 17.10
C SER A 82 -3.42 6.87 16.84
N HIS A 83 -3.10 7.72 17.81
CA HIS A 83 -3.41 9.15 17.84
C HIS A 83 -2.43 10.01 17.02
N ASP A 84 -1.75 9.46 16.01
CA ASP A 84 -0.84 10.25 15.16
C ASP A 84 -1.63 10.85 13.97
N PRO A 85 -1.86 12.19 13.95
CA PRO A 85 -2.58 12.84 12.86
C PRO A 85 -1.87 12.67 11.52
N HIS A 86 -0.53 12.60 11.51
CA HIS A 86 0.23 12.42 10.28
C HIS A 86 0.05 11.01 9.70
N ALA A 87 -0.04 9.98 10.55
CA ALA A 87 -0.34 8.63 10.10
C ALA A 87 -1.76 8.53 9.50
N TYR A 88 -2.71 9.24 10.11
CA TYR A 88 -4.08 9.32 9.62
C TYR A 88 -4.14 9.98 8.23
N ASP A 89 -3.51 11.14 8.06
CA ASP A 89 -3.50 11.86 6.78
C ASP A 89 -2.79 11.07 5.68
N ARG A 90 -1.66 10.44 5.99
CA ARG A 90 -0.97 9.53 5.05
C ARG A 90 -1.87 8.38 4.62
N TYR A 91 -2.58 7.76 5.56
CA TYR A 91 -3.47 6.65 5.23
C TYR A 91 -4.66 7.12 4.39
N ARG A 92 -5.26 8.28 4.70
CA ARG A 92 -6.33 8.87 3.88
C ARG A 92 -5.89 9.07 2.44
N GLN A 93 -4.72 9.70 2.24
CA GLN A 93 -4.19 9.94 0.91
C GLN A 93 -3.92 8.62 0.17
N ARG A 94 -3.31 7.62 0.83
CA ARG A 94 -3.11 6.28 0.23
C ARG A 94 -4.43 5.58 -0.09
N PHE A 95 -5.46 5.77 0.72
CA PHE A 95 -6.78 5.19 0.48
C PHE A 95 -7.47 5.83 -0.73
N ALA A 96 -7.55 7.15 -0.77
CA ALA A 96 -8.07 7.89 -1.91
C ALA A 96 -7.26 7.63 -3.19
N GLY A 97 -5.93 7.52 -3.04
CA GLY A 97 -4.97 7.43 -4.13
C GLY A 97 -4.79 6.04 -4.74
N GLY A 98 -5.06 4.99 -3.97
CA GLY A 98 -4.73 3.62 -4.36
C GLY A 98 -5.31 2.56 -3.44
N ALA A 99 -6.47 2.82 -2.84
CA ALA A 99 -7.18 1.90 -1.95
C ALA A 99 -6.34 1.38 -0.75
N GLY A 100 -5.38 2.18 -0.29
CA GLY A 100 -4.57 1.90 0.91
C GLY A 100 -3.32 1.06 0.63
N THR A 101 -3.00 0.83 -0.64
CA THR A 101 -1.79 0.10 -1.06
C THR A 101 -0.52 0.94 -0.92
N TYR A 102 0.65 0.32 -1.04
CA TYR A 102 1.92 1.04 -1.00
C TYR A 102 2.06 1.96 -2.22
N PRO A 103 2.34 3.26 -2.03
CA PRO A 103 2.48 4.23 -3.13
C PRO A 103 3.89 4.19 -3.73
N LEU A 104 4.00 4.09 -5.05
CA LEU A 104 5.23 4.30 -5.82
C LEU A 104 5.08 5.57 -6.67
N ILE A 105 5.56 6.69 -6.15
CA ILE A 105 5.32 8.04 -6.71
C ILE A 105 6.66 8.65 -7.09
N GLY A 106 6.88 8.88 -8.39
CA GLY A 106 8.11 9.52 -8.82
C GLY A 106 8.43 9.40 -10.30
N THR A 107 9.71 9.53 -10.60
CA THR A 107 10.26 9.28 -11.94
C THR A 107 10.40 7.78 -12.21
N PRO A 108 10.50 7.33 -13.49
CA PRO A 108 10.80 5.94 -13.79
C PRO A 108 12.04 5.41 -13.05
N GLN A 109 13.08 6.24 -12.92
CA GLN A 109 14.33 5.89 -12.25
C GLN A 109 14.15 5.76 -10.75
N THR A 110 13.40 6.68 -10.12
CA THR A 110 13.11 6.62 -8.68
C THR A 110 12.28 5.38 -8.35
N ILE A 111 11.21 5.14 -9.10
CA ILE A 111 10.33 3.99 -8.90
C ILE A 111 11.06 2.66 -9.07
N ALA A 112 11.99 2.57 -10.02
CA ALA A 112 12.77 1.36 -10.23
C ALA A 112 13.88 1.14 -9.19
N ALA A 113 14.22 2.17 -8.41
CA ALA A 113 15.24 2.11 -7.36
C ALA A 113 14.68 1.80 -5.97
N ASP A 114 13.37 2.01 -5.78
CA ASP A 114 12.60 1.62 -4.58
C ASP A 114 12.40 0.09 -4.50
#